data_AF-A0A383EBB1-F1
#
_entry.id   AF-A0A383EBB1-F1
#
_cell.length_a   1.000
_cell.length_b   1.000
_cell.length_c   1.000
_cell.angle_alpha   90.00
_cell.angle_beta   90.00
_cell.angle_gamma   90.00
#
_symmetry.space_group_name_H-M   'P 1'
#
loop_
_entity.id
_entity.type
_entity.pdbx_description
1 polymer ?
#
loop_
_entity_poly.entity_id
_entity_poly.type
_entity_poly.pdbx_seq_one_letter_code
_entity_poly.pdbx_strand_id
1 'polypeptide(L)'
;KKTGQVCIQVRDVQGVEDNPFNFETVKKNIEEKLNPKYKNRFKVMLVPNITNINYGRGVGYKIEEIVLPEEIQKISATKIRTKMREKGKIK
;
A
#
# COMPACT_ATOMS: atom_id res chain seq x y z
N LYS A 1 -19.60 -9.67 -6.81
CA LYS A 1 -18.79 -9.61 -8.06
C LYS A 1 -17.70 -8.56 -7.87
N LYS A 2 -16.41 -8.89 -8.02
CA LYS A 2 -15.33 -7.88 -7.93
C LYS A 2 -15.37 -7.01 -9.19
N THR A 3 -15.37 -5.68 -9.02
CA THR A 3 -15.58 -4.70 -10.10
C THR A 3 -14.35 -4.47 -10.96
N GLY A 4 -13.22 -5.11 -10.64
CA GLY A 4 -11.99 -5.04 -11.43
C GLY A 4 -11.26 -3.69 -11.32
N GLN A 5 -11.73 -2.77 -10.47
CA GLN A 5 -11.10 -1.50 -10.12
C GLN A 5 -10.74 -1.48 -8.64
N VAL A 6 -9.64 -0.81 -8.27
CA VAL A 6 -9.12 -0.79 -6.90
C VAL A 6 -8.70 0.62 -6.49
N CYS A 7 -9.04 1.01 -5.26
CA CYS A 7 -8.45 2.18 -4.63
C CYS A 7 -7.39 1.75 -3.61
N ILE A 8 -6.16 2.21 -3.78
CA ILE A 8 -5.02 1.92 -2.90
C ILE A 8 -4.78 3.16 -2.05
N GLN A 9 -5.04 3.04 -0.75
CA GLN A 9 -4.84 4.12 0.21
C GLN A 9 -3.46 3.97 0.84
N VAL A 10 -2.64 4.99 0.75
CA VAL A 10 -1.28 5.02 1.29
C VAL A 10 -1.20 6.13 2.32
N ARG A 11 -0.83 5.77 3.55
CA ARG A 11 -0.48 6.75 4.59
C ARG A 11 0.96 7.19 4.39
N ASP A 12 1.22 8.50 4.45
CA ASP A 12 2.61 8.97 4.52
C ASP A 12 3.20 8.67 5.91
N VAL A 13 4.30 7.94 5.89
CA VAL A 13 5.01 7.46 7.08
C VAL A 13 6.50 7.78 6.97
N GLN A 14 6.89 8.72 6.09
CA GLN A 14 8.27 9.19 6.04
C GLN A 14 8.69 9.74 7.40
N GLY A 15 9.84 9.28 7.90
CA GLY A 15 10.37 9.70 9.20
C GLY A 15 9.62 9.14 10.41
N VAL A 16 8.57 8.33 10.22
CA VAL A 16 8.06 7.46 11.28
C VAL A 16 9.00 6.27 11.37
N GLU A 17 9.57 6.08 12.57
CA GLU A 17 10.73 5.21 12.77
C GLU A 17 11.84 5.63 11.79
N ASP A 18 12.34 4.70 10.97
CA ASP A 18 13.40 4.93 9.99
C ASP A 18 12.90 4.73 8.55
N ASN A 19 11.64 5.04 8.25
CA ASN A 19 11.12 4.88 6.90
C ASN A 19 11.56 6.05 6.00
N PRO A 20 12.38 5.82 4.95
CA PRO A 20 12.90 6.90 4.12
C PRO A 20 11.90 7.35 3.04
N PHE A 21 10.81 6.61 2.82
CA PHE A 21 9.94 6.80 1.66
C PHE A 21 8.73 7.67 2.00
N ASN A 22 8.61 8.79 1.29
CA ASN A 22 7.40 9.61 1.29
C ASN A 22 6.31 9.05 0.38
N PHE A 23 5.11 9.62 0.50
CA PHE A 23 3.97 9.23 -0.31
C PHE A 23 4.26 9.23 -1.81
N GLU A 24 4.90 10.28 -2.35
CA GLU A 24 5.16 10.39 -3.79
C GLU A 24 6.08 9.28 -4.30
N THR A 25 7.09 8.90 -3.52
CA THR A 25 7.98 7.78 -3.87
C THR A 25 7.21 6.46 -3.90
N VAL A 26 6.36 6.22 -2.89
CA VAL A 26 5.55 5.00 -2.81
C VAL A 26 4.54 4.95 -3.97
N LYS A 27 3.85 6.06 -4.23
CA LYS A 27 2.90 6.19 -5.33
C LYS A 27 3.55 5.87 -6.67
N LYS A 28 4.70 6.49 -6.97
CA LYS A 28 5.45 6.24 -8.20
C LYS A 28 5.82 4.76 -8.34
N ASN A 29 6.34 4.14 -7.28
CA ASN A 29 6.71 2.72 -7.31
C ASN A 29 5.50 1.79 -7.59
N ILE A 30 4.34 2.09 -7.00
CA ILE A 30 3.10 1.34 -7.26
C ILE A 30 2.66 1.52 -8.72
N GLU A 31 2.63 2.76 -9.20
CA GLU A 31 2.22 3.09 -10.57
C GLU A 31 3.13 2.41 -11.60
N GLU A 32 4.46 2.48 -11.44
CA GLU A 32 5.41 1.83 -12.34
C GLU A 32 5.21 0.32 -12.44
N LYS A 33 4.86 -0.35 -11.33
CA LYS A 33 4.64 -1.81 -11.29
C LYS A 33 3.27 -2.23 -11.79
N LEU A 34 2.23 -1.42 -11.59
CA LEU A 34 0.86 -1.77 -11.96
C LEU A 34 0.45 -1.28 -13.34
N ASN A 35 0.98 -0.14 -13.82
CA ASN A 35 0.61 0.44 -15.10
C ASN A 35 0.76 -0.51 -16.31
N PRO A 36 1.80 -1.37 -16.41
CA PRO A 36 1.95 -2.26 -17.56
C PRO A 36 0.76 -3.20 -17.79
N LYS A 37 0.00 -3.54 -16.74
CA LYS A 37 -1.10 -4.52 -16.81
C LYS A 37 -2.46 -3.96 -16.37
N TYR A 38 -2.47 -2.94 -15.53
CA TYR A 38 -3.67 -2.45 -14.84
C TYR A 38 -3.90 -0.95 -15.01
N LYS A 39 -3.32 -0.33 -16.05
CA LYS A 39 -3.55 1.09 -16.36
C LYS A 39 -5.05 1.43 -16.31
N ASN A 40 -5.39 2.56 -15.69
CA ASN A 40 -6.76 3.06 -15.49
C ASN A 40 -7.70 2.16 -14.65
N ARG A 41 -7.17 1.11 -13.99
CA ARG A 41 -7.95 0.21 -13.12
C ARG A 41 -7.62 0.37 -11.63
N PHE A 42 -6.74 1.31 -11.29
CA PHE A 42 -6.45 1.61 -9.91
C PHE A 42 -6.27 3.11 -9.68
N LYS A 43 -6.47 3.55 -8.44
CA LYS A 43 -6.17 4.91 -7.97
C LYS A 43 -5.35 4.81 -6.69
N VAL A 44 -4.22 5.51 -6.61
CA VAL A 44 -3.42 5.64 -5.39
C VAL A 44 -3.78 6.98 -4.72
N MET A 45 -4.15 6.95 -3.44
CA MET A 45 -4.56 8.15 -2.68
C MET A 45 -3.77 8.27 -1.38
N LEU A 46 -3.31 9.49 -1.08
CA LEU A 46 -2.77 9.83 0.23
C LEU A 46 -3.91 9.85 1.26
N VAL A 47 -3.68 9.24 2.41
CA VAL A 47 -4.62 9.24 3.54
C VAL A 47 -3.93 9.61 4.85
N PRO A 48 -4.65 10.21 5.81
CA PRO A 48 -4.14 10.42 7.15
C PRO A 48 -4.02 9.09 7.91
N ASN A 49 -3.63 9.16 9.19
CA ASN A 49 -3.82 8.03 10.09
C ASN A 49 -5.32 7.70 10.24
N ILE A 50 -5.72 6.48 9.91
CA ILE A 50 -7.10 6.01 10.08
C ILE A 50 -7.16 5.14 11.34
N THR A 51 -7.90 5.61 12.34
CA THR A 51 -8.12 4.85 13.57
C THR A 51 -9.40 4.03 13.53
N ASN A 52 -10.43 4.53 12.83
CA ASN A 52 -11.74 3.92 12.78
C ASN A 52 -12.35 4.11 11.38
N ILE A 53 -13.05 3.08 10.89
CA ILE A 53 -13.92 3.17 9.72
C ILE A 53 -15.35 2.95 10.22
N ASN A 54 -16.10 4.05 10.35
CA ASN A 54 -17.48 4.04 10.80
C ASN A 54 -18.39 4.22 9.59
N TYR A 55 -19.38 3.34 9.42
CA TYR A 55 -20.33 3.42 8.32
C TYR A 55 -21.76 3.18 8.82
N GLY A 56 -22.72 3.85 8.18
CA GLY A 56 -24.13 3.78 8.55
C GLY A 56 -24.85 2.54 8.01
N ARG A 57 -26.13 2.42 8.37
CA ARG A 57 -27.01 1.37 7.81
C ARG A 57 -27.22 1.60 6.31
N GLY A 58 -27.04 0.57 5.49
CA GLY A 58 -27.40 0.60 4.06
C GLY A 58 -26.37 1.23 3.11
N VAL A 59 -25.12 1.42 3.54
CA VAL A 59 -24.06 2.04 2.69
C VAL A 59 -23.59 1.19 1.50
N GLY A 60 -24.01 -0.07 1.40
CA GLY A 60 -23.65 -0.96 0.28
C GLY A 60 -22.21 -1.46 0.27
N TYR A 61 -21.39 -1.12 1.28
CA TYR A 61 -20.04 -1.67 1.42
C TYR A 61 -20.08 -3.08 2.01
N LYS A 62 -19.26 -3.95 1.42
CA LYS A 62 -18.87 -5.20 2.05
C LYS A 62 -17.44 -5.06 2.57
N ILE A 63 -17.21 -5.44 3.83
CA ILE A 63 -15.88 -5.55 4.40
C ILE A 63 -15.45 -7.02 4.26
N GLU A 64 -14.36 -7.25 3.55
CA GLU A 64 -13.79 -8.58 3.31
C GLU A 64 -12.30 -8.55 3.63
N GLU A 65 -11.83 -9.54 4.39
CA GLU A 65 -10.40 -9.82 4.53
C GLU A 65 -9.93 -10.73 3.39
N ILE A 66 -8.74 -10.48 2.86
CA ILE A 66 -8.13 -11.30 1.80
C ILE A 66 -6.88 -11.97 2.34
N VAL A 67 -6.94 -13.30 2.50
CA VAL A 67 -5.78 -14.13 2.87
C VAL A 67 -5.02 -14.50 1.59
N LEU A 68 -3.78 -14.03 1.48
CA LEU A 68 -2.89 -14.31 0.35
C LEU A 68 -2.07 -15.58 0.59
N PRO A 69 -1.44 -16.17 -0.45
CA PRO A 69 -0.48 -17.27 -0.27
C PRO A 69 0.66 -16.91 0.70
N GLU A 70 1.16 -17.91 1.42
CA GLU A 70 2.16 -17.73 2.49
C GLU A 70 3.43 -17.02 2.00
N GLU A 71 3.86 -17.31 0.78
CA GLU A 71 5.03 -16.67 0.15
C GLU A 71 4.89 -15.14 0.04
N ILE A 72 3.68 -14.64 -0.25
CA ILE A 72 3.39 -13.22 -0.35
C ILE A 72 3.28 -12.62 1.05
N GLN A 73 2.66 -13.34 1.99
CA GLN A 73 2.54 -12.88 3.39
C GLN A 73 3.90 -12.79 4.10
N LYS A 74 4.90 -13.58 3.70
CA LYS A 74 6.27 -13.54 4.23
C LYS A 74 7.06 -12.29 3.82
N ILE A 75 6.55 -11.50 2.85
CA ILE A 75 7.20 -10.24 2.42
C ILE A 75 7.12 -9.22 3.57
N SER A 76 8.28 -8.83 4.10
CA SER A 76 8.37 -7.84 5.18
C SER A 76 9.13 -6.61 4.70
N ALA A 77 8.46 -5.46 4.75
CA ALA A 77 9.07 -4.16 4.43
C ALA A 77 10.28 -3.88 5.34
N THR A 78 10.21 -4.25 6.62
CA THR A 78 11.33 -4.09 7.58
C THR A 78 12.55 -4.92 7.18
N LYS A 79 12.35 -6.20 6.83
CA LYS A 79 13.46 -7.06 6.34
C LYS A 79 14.06 -6.52 5.04
N ILE A 80 13.23 -5.99 4.14
CA ILE A 80 13.68 -5.38 2.89
C ILE A 80 14.51 -4.12 3.17
N ARG A 81 14.03 -3.21 4.03
CA ARG A 81 14.78 -1.99 4.39
C ARG A 81 16.12 -2.31 5.04
N THR A 82 16.17 -3.31 5.93
CA THR A 82 17.42 -3.78 6.54
C THR A 82 18.45 -4.20 5.47
N LYS A 83 18.04 -5.04 4.52
CA LYS A 83 18.89 -5.46 3.39
C LYS A 83 19.29 -4.31 2.47
N MET A 84 18.46 -3.26 2.35
CA MET A 84 18.81 -2.07 1.57
C MET A 84 19.89 -1.23 2.27
N ARG A 85 19.87 -1.15 3.60
CA ARG A 85 20.91 -0.47 4.41
C ARG A 85 22.24 -1.20 4.36
N GLU A 86 22.23 -2.52 4.54
CA GLU A 86 23.43 -3.36 4.40
C GLU A 86 24.11 -3.18 3.04
N LYS A 87 23.33 -2.84 2.00
CA LYS A 87 23.80 -2.57 0.64
C LYS A 87 24.07 -1.09 0.36
N GLY A 88 23.96 -0.20 1.34
CA GLY A 88 24.18 1.24 1.20
C GLY A 88 23.17 1.97 0.30
N LYS A 89 22.00 1.37 0.01
CA LYS A 89 20.98 1.95 -0.90
C LYS A 89 20.11 3.00 -0.24
N ILE A 90 20.01 2.95 1.08
CA ILE A 90 19.32 3.94 1.93
C ILE A 90 20.22 4.20 3.14
N LYS A 91 20.14 5.41 3.68
CA LYS A 91 20.83 5.77 4.93
C LYS A 91 20.27 5.00 6.12
#